data_AF-A0A0D1WUM0-F1
#
_entry.id   AF-A0A0D1WUM0-F1
#
_cell.length_a   1.000
_cell.length_b   1.000
_cell.length_c   1.000
_cell.angle_alpha   90.00
_cell.angle_beta   90.00
_cell.angle_gamma   90.00
#
_symmetry.space_group_name_H-M   'P 1'
#
loop_
_entity.id
_entity.type
_entity.pdbx_description
1 polymer ?
#
loop_
_entity_poly.entity_id
_entity_poly.type
_entity_poly.pdbx_seq_one_letter_code
_entity_poly.pdbx_strand_id
1 'polypeptide(L)'
;MVIRSATSSSCMSTTDIIRAYRQLYRTALRAIRYARPARLEVRDILRESFRTQPSSAFNARRIDNTLRFLETAGTHNGTEHKILKNLLHLQFWRWHGSNKALYEQMIDCGGYRNSLTKGQTQESKHRLCCRNAT
;
A
#
# COMPACT_ATOMS: atom_id res chain seq x y z
N MET A 1 20.78 -8.37 -32.34
CA MET A 1 21.80 -8.93 -31.43
C MET A 1 21.61 -8.33 -30.05
N VAL A 2 20.88 -8.99 -29.14
CA VAL A 2 20.82 -8.60 -27.72
C VAL A 2 21.11 -9.84 -26.91
N ILE A 3 22.31 -9.90 -26.37
CA ILE A 3 22.76 -10.92 -25.44
C ILE A 3 21.98 -10.69 -24.14
N ARG A 4 20.97 -11.52 -23.87
CA ARG A 4 20.44 -11.67 -22.50
C ARG A 4 21.33 -12.68 -21.79
N SER A 5 22.32 -12.14 -21.08
CA SER A 5 23.26 -12.85 -20.24
C SER A 5 22.55 -13.68 -19.17
N ALA A 6 23.03 -14.91 -19.01
CA ALA A 6 22.63 -15.88 -18.00
C ALA A 6 22.66 -15.30 -16.58
N THR A 7 21.62 -15.55 -15.79
CA THR A 7 21.68 -15.44 -14.33
C THR A 7 22.13 -16.78 -13.77
N SER A 8 23.43 -16.92 -13.58
CA SER A 8 24.05 -17.95 -12.75
C SER A 8 23.48 -17.90 -11.33
N SER A 9 22.99 -19.03 -10.85
CA SER A 9 22.53 -19.24 -9.48
C SER A 9 23.67 -19.04 -8.48
N SER A 10 23.80 -17.82 -7.96
CA SER A 10 24.43 -17.52 -6.67
C SER A 10 23.33 -17.10 -5.70
N CYS A 11 23.45 -17.48 -4.43
CA CYS A 11 22.59 -16.95 -3.37
C CYS A 11 22.44 -15.42 -3.51
N MET A 12 21.20 -14.92 -3.49
CA MET A 12 20.95 -13.50 -3.72
C MET A 12 21.62 -12.67 -2.63
N SER A 13 22.37 -11.65 -3.04
CA SER A 13 23.14 -10.83 -2.11
C SER A 13 22.22 -10.01 -1.20
N THR A 14 22.63 -9.78 0.04
CA THR A 14 21.88 -8.93 1.00
C THR A 14 21.58 -7.55 0.42
N THR A 15 22.47 -7.02 -0.42
CA THR A 15 22.29 -5.74 -1.11
C THR A 15 21.14 -5.76 -2.11
N ASP A 16 20.92 -6.88 -2.81
CA ASP A 16 19.82 -7.01 -3.76
C ASP A 16 18.47 -7.06 -3.04
N ILE A 17 18.42 -7.75 -1.89
CA ILE A 17 17.23 -7.80 -1.04
C ILE A 17 16.86 -6.40 -0.53
N ILE A 18 17.84 -5.64 -0.04
CA ILE A 18 17.63 -4.26 0.42
C ILE A 18 17.17 -3.36 -0.73
N ARG A 19 17.78 -3.51 -1.91
CA ARG A 19 17.40 -2.74 -3.11
C ARG A 19 15.96 -3.05 -3.52
N ALA A 20 15.58 -4.33 -3.56
CA ALA A 20 14.23 -4.78 -3.85
C ALA A 20 13.21 -4.22 -2.85
N TYR A 21 13.49 -4.32 -1.54
CA TYR A 21 12.65 -3.74 -0.49
C TYR A 21 12.44 -2.23 -0.69
N ARG A 22 13.52 -1.49 -0.91
CA ARG A 22 13.47 -0.03 -1.11
C ARG A 22 12.67 0.33 -2.36
N GLN A 23 12.83 -0.41 -3.45
CA GLN A 23 12.11 -0.16 -4.69
C GLN A 23 10.62 -0.42 -4.51
N LEU A 24 10.24 -1.59 -3.97
CA LEU A 24 8.85 -1.95 -3.68
C LEU A 24 8.17 -0.95 -2.76
N TYR A 25 8.85 -0.54 -1.69
CA TYR A 25 8.26 0.40 -0.73
C TYR A 25 7.99 1.77 -1.39
N ARG A 26 8.94 2.28 -2.18
CA ARG A 26 8.76 3.57 -2.87
C ARG A 26 7.67 3.52 -3.93
N THR A 27 7.61 2.47 -4.74
CA THR A 27 6.58 2.33 -5.77
C THR A 27 5.20 2.13 -5.16
N ALA A 28 5.08 1.34 -4.09
CA ALA A 28 3.82 1.17 -3.38
C ALA A 28 3.28 2.48 -2.78
N LEU A 29 4.15 3.29 -2.14
CA LEU A 29 3.75 4.61 -1.61
C LEU A 29 3.22 5.54 -2.69
N ARG A 30 3.87 5.55 -3.86
CA ARG A 30 3.42 6.32 -5.03
C ARG A 30 2.07 5.79 -5.54
N ALA A 31 1.91 4.48 -5.63
CA ALA A 31 0.68 3.83 -6.10
C ALA A 31 -0.54 4.20 -5.26
N ILE A 32 -0.35 4.34 -3.95
CA ILE A 32 -1.41 4.64 -2.98
C ILE A 32 -1.56 6.14 -2.72
N ARG A 33 -0.72 6.96 -3.37
CA ARG A 33 -0.70 8.42 -3.20
C ARG A 33 -0.55 8.83 -1.73
N TYR A 34 0.23 8.07 -0.97
CA TYR A 34 0.51 8.30 0.45
C TYR A 34 -0.74 8.34 1.37
N ALA A 35 -1.87 7.75 0.95
CA ALA A 35 -3.10 7.73 1.74
C ALA A 35 -2.95 6.99 3.08
N ARG A 36 -3.61 7.51 4.12
CA ARG A 36 -3.79 6.85 5.42
C ARG A 36 -5.16 6.12 5.42
N PRO A 37 -5.28 4.91 5.98
CA PRO A 37 -4.28 4.12 6.71
C PRO A 37 -3.34 3.28 5.81
N ALA A 38 -3.62 3.19 4.51
CA ALA A 38 -2.97 2.27 3.58
C ALA A 38 -1.43 2.34 3.55
N ARG A 39 -0.84 3.53 3.69
CA ARG A 39 0.63 3.71 3.80
C ARG A 39 1.24 2.94 4.98
N LEU A 40 0.56 2.90 6.12
CA LEU A 40 1.06 2.22 7.33
C LEU A 40 1.02 0.70 7.10
N GLU A 41 -0.10 0.21 6.59
CA GLU A 41 -0.29 -1.21 6.26
C GLU A 41 0.76 -1.72 5.26
N VAL A 42 1.02 -0.99 4.17
CA VAL A 42 2.06 -1.40 3.20
C VAL A 42 3.42 -1.51 3.86
N ARG A 43 3.78 -0.54 4.70
CA ARG A 43 5.05 -0.56 5.42
C ARG A 43 5.15 -1.82 6.27
N ASP A 44 4.10 -2.14 7.00
CA ASP A 44 4.13 -3.22 7.98
C ASP A 44 4.08 -4.59 7.27
N ILE A 45 3.28 -4.74 6.21
CA ILE A 45 3.28 -5.92 5.33
C ILE A 45 4.66 -6.16 4.69
N LEU A 46 5.29 -5.11 4.14
CA LEU A 46 6.61 -5.25 3.50
C LEU A 46 7.71 -5.53 4.54
N ARG A 47 7.65 -4.91 5.72
CA ARG A 47 8.62 -5.20 6.78
C ARG A 47 8.48 -6.62 7.29
N GLU A 48 7.25 -7.09 7.50
CA GLU A 48 6.99 -8.45 7.99
C GLU A 48 7.43 -9.49 6.96
N SER A 49 7.00 -9.35 5.70
CA SER A 49 7.35 -10.31 4.63
C SER A 49 8.86 -10.47 4.43
N PHE A 50 9.63 -9.37 4.43
CA PHE A 50 11.07 -9.41 4.26
C PHE A 50 11.84 -9.85 5.53
N ARG A 51 11.24 -9.75 6.72
CA ARG A 51 11.87 -10.20 7.97
C ARG A 51 11.64 -11.68 8.24
N THR A 52 10.46 -12.17 7.91
CA THR A 52 10.03 -13.54 8.23
C THR A 52 10.45 -14.55 7.17
N GLN A 53 10.64 -14.11 5.92
CA GLN A 53 11.10 -15.01 4.85
C GLN A 53 12.61 -15.18 4.82
N PRO A 54 13.13 -16.40 4.63
CA PRO A 54 14.57 -16.63 4.45
C PRO A 54 15.05 -16.07 3.11
N SER A 55 16.35 -15.75 3.02
CA SER A 55 16.97 -15.21 1.79
C SER A 55 16.85 -16.16 0.59
N SER A 56 16.72 -17.47 0.82
CA SER A 56 16.47 -18.48 -0.21
C SER A 56 15.10 -18.37 -0.87
N ALA A 57 14.11 -17.78 -0.19
CA ALA A 57 12.77 -17.56 -0.73
C ALA A 57 12.70 -16.32 -1.66
N PHE A 58 13.79 -15.55 -1.76
CA PHE A 58 13.84 -14.38 -2.62
C PHE A 58 13.75 -14.77 -4.10
N ASN A 59 12.81 -14.17 -4.82
CA ASN A 59 12.59 -14.44 -6.23
C ASN A 59 12.43 -13.11 -6.99
N ALA A 60 13.46 -12.75 -7.77
CA ALA A 60 13.49 -11.50 -8.52
C ALA A 60 12.28 -11.33 -9.46
N ARG A 61 11.85 -12.40 -10.13
CA ARG A 61 10.70 -12.35 -11.04
C ARG A 61 9.39 -12.00 -10.31
N ARG A 62 9.20 -12.51 -9.08
CA ARG A 62 8.03 -12.15 -8.26
C ARG A 62 8.05 -10.68 -7.85
N ILE A 63 9.23 -10.16 -7.52
CA ILE A 63 9.42 -8.74 -7.21
C ILE A 63 9.09 -7.88 -8.43
N ASP A 64 9.60 -8.23 -9.61
CA ASP A 64 9.35 -7.48 -10.85
C ASP A 64 7.86 -7.48 -11.23
N ASN A 65 7.17 -8.61 -11.11
CA ASN A 65 5.73 -8.68 -11.33
C ASN A 65 4.97 -7.76 -10.36
N THR A 66 5.38 -7.73 -9.10
CA THR A 66 4.77 -6.88 -8.08
C THR A 66 5.03 -5.40 -8.37
N LEU A 67 6.25 -5.05 -8.81
CA LEU A 67 6.58 -3.69 -9.21
C LEU A 67 5.71 -3.22 -10.38
N ARG A 68 5.58 -4.05 -11.43
CA ARG A 68 4.70 -3.75 -12.56
C ARG A 68 3.25 -3.55 -12.13
N PHE A 69 2.74 -4.39 -11.24
CA PHE A 69 1.40 -4.22 -10.68
C PHE A 69 1.23 -2.87 -9.96
N LEU A 70 2.20 -2.50 -9.11
CA LEU A 70 2.16 -1.24 -8.35
C LEU A 70 2.30 -0.01 -9.28
N GLU A 71 3.13 -0.09 -10.31
CA GLU A 71 3.28 0.97 -11.31
C GLU A 71 1.98 1.19 -12.09
N THR A 72 1.32 0.12 -12.54
CA THR A 72 -0.01 0.20 -13.18
C THR A 72 -1.05 0.77 -12.22
N ALA A 73 -1.06 0.33 -10.95
CA ALA A 73 -1.96 0.82 -9.92
C ALA A 73 -1.74 2.31 -9.57
N GLY A 74 -0.53 2.84 -9.76
CA GLY A 74 -0.22 4.24 -9.54
C GLY A 74 -0.48 5.15 -10.74
N THR A 75 -0.36 4.60 -11.95
CA THR A 75 -0.53 5.36 -13.20
C THR A 75 -2.00 5.59 -13.53
N HIS A 76 -2.85 4.58 -13.31
CA HIS A 76 -4.26 4.64 -13.63
C HIS A 76 -5.12 4.39 -12.39
N ASN A 77 -6.21 5.15 -12.23
CA ASN A 77 -7.27 4.84 -11.25
C ASN A 77 -8.15 3.66 -11.72
N GLY A 78 -7.50 2.62 -12.22
CA GLY A 78 -8.11 1.42 -12.79
C GLY A 78 -8.47 0.38 -11.73
N THR A 79 -8.64 -0.85 -12.20
CA THR A 79 -8.93 -2.03 -11.37
C THR A 79 -7.82 -2.31 -10.36
N GLU A 80 -6.57 -2.20 -10.77
CA GLU A 80 -5.37 -2.47 -9.99
C GLU A 80 -5.28 -1.54 -8.78
N HIS A 81 -5.55 -0.25 -9.00
CA HIS A 81 -5.64 0.74 -7.93
C HIS A 81 -6.73 0.39 -6.92
N LYS A 82 -7.92 0.03 -7.40
CA LYS A 82 -9.06 -0.36 -6.55
C LYS A 82 -8.76 -1.63 -5.76
N ILE A 83 -8.15 -2.63 -6.40
CA ILE A 83 -7.73 -3.88 -5.76
C ILE A 83 -6.73 -3.59 -4.64
N LEU A 84 -5.68 -2.81 -4.94
CA LEU A 84 -4.65 -2.46 -3.96
C LEU A 84 -5.24 -1.71 -2.76
N LYS A 85 -6.07 -0.70 -3.02
CA LYS A 85 -6.79 0.07 -2.00
C LYS A 85 -7.64 -0.84 -1.10
N ASN A 86 -8.45 -1.71 -1.69
CA ASN A 86 -9.34 -2.58 -0.95
C ASN A 86 -8.57 -3.60 -0.12
N LEU A 87 -7.50 -4.18 -0.68
CA LEU A 87 -6.64 -5.14 0.03
C LEU A 87 -6.07 -4.51 1.32
N LEU A 88 -5.53 -3.30 1.22
CA LEU A 88 -4.93 -2.60 2.35
C LEU A 88 -5.97 -2.17 3.37
N HIS A 89 -7.15 -1.78 2.91
CA HIS A 89 -8.26 -1.48 3.80
C HIS A 89 -8.69 -2.72 4.59
N LEU A 90 -8.83 -3.87 3.93
CA LEU A 90 -9.17 -5.13 4.59
C LEU A 90 -8.09 -5.59 5.58
N GLN A 91 -6.81 -5.42 5.23
CA GLN A 91 -5.71 -5.75 6.14
C GLN A 91 -5.70 -4.89 7.39
N PHE A 92 -5.94 -3.59 7.24
CA PHE A 92 -6.11 -2.70 8.38
C PHE A 92 -7.21 -3.19 9.32
N TRP A 93 -8.40 -3.53 8.78
CA TRP A 93 -9.51 -4.04 9.59
C TRP A 93 -9.20 -5.39 10.24
N ARG A 94 -8.46 -6.27 9.57
CA ARG A 94 -8.01 -7.54 10.16
C ARG A 94 -7.11 -7.34 11.36
N TRP A 95 -6.20 -6.38 11.31
CA TRP A 95 -5.22 -6.14 12.38
C TRP A 95 -5.81 -5.33 13.55
N HIS A 96 -6.61 -4.31 13.25
CA HIS A 96 -7.13 -3.38 14.25
C HIS A 96 -8.53 -3.75 14.80
N GLY A 97 -9.24 -4.70 14.18
CA GLY A 97 -10.59 -5.08 14.56
C GLY A 97 -11.61 -3.95 14.34
N SER A 98 -12.80 -4.06 14.93
CA SER A 98 -13.91 -3.08 14.78
C SER A 98 -13.69 -1.76 15.54
N ASN A 99 -12.44 -1.41 15.87
CA ASN A 99 -12.10 -0.24 16.69
C ASN A 99 -12.24 1.07 15.87
N LYS A 100 -13.49 1.44 15.61
CA LYS A 100 -13.91 2.56 14.75
C LYS A 100 -13.27 3.89 15.16
N ALA A 101 -13.04 4.10 16.46
CA ALA A 101 -12.42 5.32 17.00
C ALA A 101 -10.99 5.56 16.47
N LEU A 102 -10.18 4.50 16.32
CA LEU A 102 -8.82 4.61 15.77
C LEU A 102 -8.84 4.92 14.27
N TYR A 103 -9.81 4.36 13.54
CA TYR A 103 -9.99 4.63 12.11
C TYR A 103 -10.41 6.08 11.87
N GLU A 104 -11.40 6.59 12.61
CA GLU A 104 -11.90 7.96 12.48
C GLU A 104 -10.79 8.99 12.76
N GLN A 105 -9.97 8.78 13.81
CA GLN A 105 -8.81 9.63 14.09
C GLN A 105 -7.74 9.61 12.99
N MET A 106 -7.58 8.51 12.25
CA MET A 106 -6.59 8.40 11.18
C MET A 106 -7.03 9.00 9.85
N ILE A 107 -8.35 9.14 9.61
CA ILE A 107 -8.93 9.67 8.37
C ILE A 107 -9.00 11.20 8.37
N ASP A 108 -8.94 11.84 9.54
CA ASP A 108 -9.20 13.27 9.72
C ASP A 108 -8.13 14.21 9.12
N CYS A 109 -6.95 13.71 8.76
CA CYS A 109 -5.89 14.52 8.13
C CYS A 109 -5.80 14.41 6.59
N GLY A 110 -6.75 13.75 5.92
CA GLY A 110 -6.68 13.64 4.46
C GLY A 110 -7.77 12.75 3.88
N GLY A 111 -8.88 13.38 3.51
CA GLY A 111 -10.10 12.75 3.05
C GLY A 111 -9.91 11.64 2.02
N TYR A 112 -9.97 10.40 2.50
CA TYR A 112 -10.10 9.22 1.65
C TYR A 112 -11.59 8.94 1.42
N ARG A 113 -12.20 9.60 0.44
CA ARG A 113 -13.58 9.26 0.01
C ARG A 113 -13.59 7.82 -0.50
N ASN A 114 -14.16 6.91 0.27
CA ASN A 114 -14.51 5.57 -0.20
C ASN A 114 -15.70 5.70 -1.16
N SER A 115 -15.52 5.28 -2.41
CA SER A 115 -16.56 5.23 -3.44
C SER A 115 -17.55 4.05 -3.26
N LEU A 116 -17.56 3.41 -2.09
CA LEU A 116 -18.39 2.23 -1.76
C LEU A 116 -19.62 2.56 -0.91
N THR A 117 -19.88 3.84 -0.63
CA THR A 117 -21.11 4.32 0.02
C THR A 117 -21.81 5.33 -0.86
N LYS A 118 -22.35 4.89 -1.99
CA LYS A 118 -23.46 5.59 -2.67
C LYS A 118 -24.66 4.66 -2.67
N GLY A 119 -25.27 4.61 -1.50
CA GLY A 119 -26.46 3.85 -1.20
C GLY A 119 -26.88 4.25 0.21
N GLN A 120 -27.67 5.32 0.27
CA GLN A 120 -28.52 5.73 1.39
C GLN A 120 -27.97 6.77 2.40
N THR A 121 -28.78 7.83 2.48
CA THR A 121 -28.99 8.77 3.58
C THR A 121 -28.14 10.05 3.60
N GLN A 122 -28.81 11.12 3.16
CA GLN A 122 -28.50 12.53 3.39
C GLN A 122 -28.46 12.88 4.89
N GLU A 123 -27.97 14.08 5.14
CA GLU A 123 -28.13 14.90 6.36
C GLU A 123 -27.04 14.85 7.45
N SER A 124 -26.48 16.05 7.65
CA SER A 124 -26.17 16.62 8.96
C SER A 124 -24.83 16.29 9.63
N LYS A 125 -23.70 16.57 8.97
CA LYS A 125 -22.45 17.00 9.66
C LYS A 125 -21.60 17.99 8.84
N HIS A 126 -22.21 19.08 8.36
CA HIS A 126 -21.48 20.25 7.85
C HIS A 126 -21.73 21.48 8.72
N ARG A 127 -21.42 21.36 10.00
CA ARG A 127 -21.29 22.49 10.94
C ARG A 127 -20.61 21.97 12.21
N LEU A 128 -19.29 22.08 12.28
CA LEU A 128 -18.49 22.39 13.49
C LEU A 128 -16.99 22.14 13.19
N CYS A 129 -16.34 23.04 12.45
CA CYS A 129 -14.88 23.19 12.57
C CYS A 129 -14.34 24.54 12.06
N CYS A 130 -15.15 25.61 12.15
CA CYS A 130 -14.68 26.99 11.92
C CYS A 130 -15.38 27.89 12.95
N ARG A 131 -14.84 27.94 14.17
CA ARG A 131 -15.19 28.79 15.34
C ARG A 131 -14.53 28.06 16.53
N ASN A 132 -13.37 28.42 17.09
CA ASN A 132 -12.83 29.74 17.35
C ASN A 132 -11.30 29.64 17.38
N ALA A 133 -10.64 30.43 16.54
CA ALA A 133 -9.23 30.77 16.68
C ALA A 133 -9.13 32.27 16.40
N THR A 134 -9.63 33.07 17.34
CA THR A 134 -9.16 34.43 17.63
C THR A 134 -9.61 34.74 19.04
#